data_AF-A0A970IVC2-F1
#
_entry.id   AF-A0A970IVC2-F1
#
_cell.length_a   1.000
_cell.length_b   1.000
_cell.length_c   1.000
_cell.angle_alpha   90.00
_cell.angle_beta   90.00
_cell.angle_gamma   90.00
#
_symmetry.space_group_name_H-M   'P 1'
#
loop_
_entity.id
_entity.type
_entity.pdbx_description
1 polymer ?
#
loop_
_entity_poly.entity_id
_entity_poly.type
_entity_poly.pdbx_seq_one_letter_code
_entity_poly.pdbx_strand_id
1 'polypeptide(L)'
;DIEPAVDLIKCASGMDSKFLEYSVNTGAKGIVIEALGRGNIPPAMLPGIKSALDRNIPVVMVSRCPTGRVLDTYGYEGAGKQLRKMGVILGGDLPGQKVRIKLMLALNITNDTDEIRKIIEQYHYID
;
A
#
# COMPACT_ATOMS: atom_id res chain seq x y z
N ASP A 1 -5.07 -20.97 -5.26
CA ASP A 1 -5.87 -20.09 -6.11
C ASP A 1 -5.19 -18.72 -6.14
N ILE A 2 -5.77 -17.67 -6.72
CA ILE A 2 -5.30 -16.28 -6.52
C ILE A 2 -6.42 -15.47 -5.92
N GLU A 3 -6.13 -14.49 -5.06
CA GLU A 3 -7.14 -13.55 -4.54
C GLU A 3 -7.29 -12.38 -5.52
N PRO A 4 -8.38 -12.28 -6.32
CA PRO A 4 -8.50 -11.25 -7.35
C PRO A 4 -8.91 -9.87 -6.83
N ALA A 5 -9.51 -9.77 -5.63
CA ALA A 5 -10.06 -8.54 -5.07
C ALA A 5 -8.95 -7.64 -4.47
N VAL A 6 -7.90 -7.38 -5.25
CA VAL A 6 -6.83 -6.43 -4.91
C VAL A 6 -6.95 -5.21 -5.81
N ASP A 7 -7.15 -4.04 -5.22
CA ASP A 7 -7.29 -2.79 -5.95
C ASP A 7 -5.93 -2.11 -6.15
N LEU A 8 -5.78 -1.38 -7.25
CA LEU A 8 -4.60 -0.56 -7.55
C LEU A 8 -5.03 0.89 -7.74
N ILE A 9 -4.59 1.76 -6.84
CA ILE A 9 -4.98 3.18 -6.81
C ILE A 9 -3.75 4.03 -7.12
N LYS A 10 -3.84 4.83 -8.18
CA LYS A 10 -2.80 5.78 -8.53
C LYS A 10 -3.04 7.13 -7.84
N CYS A 11 -2.10 7.56 -7.00
CA CYS A 11 -2.20 8.81 -6.26
C CYS A 11 -1.84 10.02 -7.14
N ALA A 12 -2.61 11.09 -7.00
CA ALA A 12 -2.38 12.40 -7.59
C ALA A 12 -2.44 13.48 -6.49
N SER A 13 -1.93 14.68 -6.80
CA SER A 13 -2.00 15.82 -5.88
C SER A 13 -3.46 16.19 -5.60
N GLY A 14 -3.79 16.49 -4.35
CA GLY A 14 -5.13 16.90 -3.94
C GLY A 14 -6.18 15.79 -3.86
N MET A 15 -5.80 14.51 -4.03
CA MET A 15 -6.73 13.40 -3.82
C MET A 15 -7.16 13.29 -2.36
N ASP A 16 -8.41 12.89 -2.17
CA ASP A 16 -9.02 12.55 -0.88
C ASP A 16 -9.17 11.03 -0.72
N SER A 17 -9.81 10.60 0.37
CA SER A 17 -10.04 9.19 0.65
C SER A 17 -11.14 8.52 -0.19
N LYS A 18 -11.80 9.21 -1.14
CA LYS A 18 -12.98 8.68 -1.85
C LYS A 18 -12.78 7.29 -2.43
N PHE A 19 -11.68 7.06 -3.15
CA PHE A 19 -11.42 5.76 -3.78
C PHE A 19 -10.99 4.69 -2.77
N LEU A 20 -10.23 5.06 -1.74
CA LEU A 20 -9.86 4.14 -0.67
C LEU A 20 -11.09 3.65 0.09
N GLU A 21 -11.97 4.57 0.51
CA GLU A 21 -13.21 4.23 1.18
C GLU A 21 -14.14 3.40 0.28
N TYR A 22 -14.19 3.70 -1.02
CA TYR A 22 -14.95 2.88 -1.96
C TYR A 22 -14.42 1.44 -1.97
N SER A 23 -13.12 1.23 -2.21
CA SER A 23 -12.47 -0.09 -2.19
C SER A 23 -12.75 -0.86 -0.91
N VAL A 24 -12.59 -0.21 0.23
CA VAL A 24 -12.83 -0.79 1.56
C VAL A 24 -14.30 -1.22 1.73
N ASN A 25 -15.25 -0.39 1.28
CA ASN A 25 -16.68 -0.66 1.42
C ASN A 25 -17.21 -1.66 0.38
N THR A 26 -16.52 -1.84 -0.76
CA THR A 26 -16.89 -2.82 -1.79
C THR A 26 -16.14 -4.15 -1.65
N GLY A 27 -15.43 -4.38 -0.55
CA GLY A 27 -14.89 -5.69 -0.20
C GLY A 27 -13.51 -6.00 -0.75
N ALA A 28 -12.68 -5.00 -1.02
CA ALA A 28 -11.27 -5.22 -1.35
C ALA A 28 -10.59 -6.05 -0.25
N LYS A 29 -9.78 -7.02 -0.69
CA LYS A 29 -8.95 -7.90 0.15
C LYS A 29 -7.51 -7.41 0.28
N GLY A 30 -7.11 -6.48 -0.57
CA GLY A 30 -5.85 -5.76 -0.48
C GLY A 30 -5.88 -4.51 -1.34
N ILE A 31 -5.03 -3.53 -1.02
CA ILE A 31 -4.94 -2.27 -1.77
C ILE A 31 -3.47 -1.98 -2.05
N VAL A 32 -3.15 -1.71 -3.31
CA VAL A 32 -1.85 -1.17 -3.73
C VAL A 32 -2.00 0.29 -4.10
N ILE A 33 -1.14 1.16 -3.57
CA ILE A 33 -1.16 2.59 -3.84
C ILE A 33 0.12 3.00 -4.57
N GLU A 34 -0.01 3.56 -5.77
CA GLU A 34 1.09 4.23 -6.46
C GLU A 34 1.21 5.67 -5.96
N ALA A 35 1.98 5.84 -4.89
CA ALA A 35 2.15 7.09 -4.16
C ALA A 35 3.13 8.06 -4.84
N LEU A 36 3.17 9.31 -4.36
CA LEU A 36 4.04 10.36 -4.86
C LEU A 36 5.49 10.13 -4.41
N GLY A 37 6.44 10.25 -5.35
CA GLY A 37 7.88 10.28 -5.05
C GLY A 37 8.34 9.09 -4.21
N ARG A 38 8.87 9.35 -3.00
CA ARG A 38 9.39 8.34 -2.07
C ARG A 38 8.32 7.59 -1.25
N GLY A 39 7.04 7.70 -1.61
CA GLY A 39 5.95 7.04 -0.87
C GLY A 39 5.22 8.01 0.05
N ASN A 40 4.70 9.10 -0.52
CA ASN A 40 3.89 10.06 0.20
C ASN A 40 2.52 10.21 -0.47
N ILE A 41 1.49 10.49 0.32
CA ILE A 41 0.13 10.75 -0.13
C ILE A 41 -0.34 12.12 0.40
N PRO A 42 -1.32 12.78 -0.25
CA PRO A 42 -2.03 13.90 0.36
C PRO A 42 -2.62 13.51 1.73
N PRO A 43 -2.52 14.38 2.76
CA PRO A 43 -3.10 14.13 4.08
C PRO A 43 -4.58 13.72 4.05
N ALA A 44 -5.36 14.29 3.12
CA ALA A 44 -6.77 13.97 2.94
C ALA A 44 -7.06 12.51 2.54
N MET A 45 -6.04 11.73 2.17
CA MET A 45 -6.17 10.29 1.92
C MET A 45 -6.03 9.42 3.19
N LEU A 46 -5.46 9.96 4.29
CA LEU A 46 -5.20 9.23 5.53
C LEU A 46 -6.44 8.56 6.16
N PRO A 47 -7.64 9.16 6.15
CA PRO A 47 -8.84 8.49 6.68
C PRO A 47 -9.11 7.13 6.02
N GLY A 48 -9.01 7.07 4.69
CA GLY A 48 -9.17 5.83 3.92
C GLY A 48 -8.07 4.80 4.17
N ILE A 49 -6.83 5.24 4.42
CA ILE A 49 -5.76 4.33 4.87
C ILE A 49 -6.13 3.72 6.22
N LYS A 50 -6.55 4.55 7.17
CA LYS A 50 -6.96 4.11 8.50
C LYS A 50 -8.15 3.14 8.41
N SER A 51 -9.16 3.45 7.60
CA SER A 51 -10.34 2.62 7.35
C SER A 51 -9.96 1.23 6.82
N ALA A 52 -9.01 1.14 5.88
CA ALA A 52 -8.51 -0.14 5.38
C ALA A 52 -7.79 -0.95 6.48
N LEU A 53 -6.88 -0.32 7.21
CA LEU A 53 -6.09 -0.97 8.27
C LEU A 53 -6.96 -1.43 9.45
N ASP A 54 -7.92 -0.62 9.88
CA ASP A 54 -8.87 -0.97 10.94
C ASP A 54 -9.73 -2.20 10.57
N ARG A 55 -9.91 -2.48 9.27
CA ARG A 55 -10.61 -3.66 8.74
C ARG A 55 -9.66 -4.82 8.36
N ASN A 56 -8.40 -4.75 8.75
CA ASN A 56 -7.35 -5.73 8.41
C ASN A 56 -7.17 -5.93 6.89
N ILE A 57 -7.40 -4.89 6.09
CA ILE A 57 -7.10 -4.91 4.66
C ILE A 57 -5.65 -4.44 4.47
N PRO A 58 -4.72 -5.30 3.99
CA PRO A 58 -3.35 -4.91 3.78
C PRO A 58 -3.24 -3.82 2.72
N VAL A 59 -2.56 -2.73 3.08
CA VAL A 59 -2.23 -1.63 2.17
C VAL A 59 -0.75 -1.69 1.85
N VAL A 60 -0.41 -1.84 0.57
CA VAL A 60 0.96 -1.80 0.07
C VAL A 60 1.18 -0.50 -0.71
N MET A 61 2.21 0.24 -0.35
CA MET A 61 2.57 1.49 -1.01
C MET A 61 3.79 1.29 -1.91
N VAL A 62 3.70 1.78 -3.15
CA VAL A 62 4.80 1.84 -4.12
C VAL A 62 4.95 3.25 -4.66
N SER A 63 5.99 3.52 -5.44
CA SER A 63 6.13 4.80 -6.13
C SER A 63 5.42 4.76 -7.49
N ARG A 64 4.77 5.86 -7.88
CA ARG A 64 4.31 6.08 -9.26
C ARG A 64 5.42 6.55 -10.21
N CYS A 65 6.61 6.86 -9.68
CA CYS A 65 7.75 7.26 -10.50
C CYS A 65 8.22 6.06 -11.34
N PRO A 66 8.68 6.27 -12.60
CA PRO A 66 9.14 5.17 -13.45
C PRO A 66 10.29 4.36 -12.84
N THR A 67 11.10 4.99 -11.99
CA THR A 67 12.23 4.38 -11.28
C THR A 67 12.30 4.88 -9.84
N GLY A 68 12.99 4.11 -8.99
CA GLY A 68 13.18 4.42 -7.57
C GLY A 68 12.37 3.48 -6.67
N ARG A 69 12.46 3.73 -5.35
CA ARG A 69 11.80 2.93 -4.32
C ARG A 69 11.13 3.81 -3.28
N VAL A 70 10.12 3.26 -2.62
CA VAL A 70 9.54 3.89 -1.43
C VAL A 70 10.46 3.69 -0.22
N LEU A 71 10.55 4.72 0.63
CA LEU A 71 11.31 4.73 1.88
C LEU A 71 10.57 5.57 2.92
N ASP A 72 10.72 5.20 4.19
CA ASP A 72 10.13 5.87 5.34
C ASP A 72 10.95 7.08 5.81
N THR A 73 11.54 7.82 4.87
CA THR A 73 12.52 8.88 5.16
C THR A 73 11.88 10.12 5.82
N TYR A 74 10.68 10.51 5.38
CA TYR A 74 10.03 11.75 5.80
C TYR A 74 8.91 11.50 6.81
N GLY A 75 8.81 12.37 7.82
CA GLY A 75 7.88 12.24 8.96
C GLY A 75 6.77 13.28 9.03
N TYR A 76 6.45 13.97 7.93
CA TYR A 76 5.29 14.87 7.88
C TYR A 76 3.98 14.09 7.65
N GLU A 77 2.85 14.76 7.76
CA GLU A 77 1.54 14.15 7.59
C GLU A 77 1.33 13.60 6.17
N GLY A 78 0.98 12.32 6.04
CA GLY A 78 0.88 11.61 4.77
C GLY A 78 2.22 11.09 4.22
N ALA A 79 3.32 11.25 4.96
CA ALA A 79 4.63 10.80 4.53
C ALA A 79 4.91 9.32 4.87
N GLY A 80 5.85 8.73 4.14
CA GLY A 80 6.19 7.30 4.27
C GLY A 80 6.49 6.82 5.68
N LYS A 81 7.12 7.63 6.54
CA LYS A 81 7.39 7.27 7.95
C LYS A 81 6.13 7.12 8.78
N GLN A 82 5.18 8.03 8.61
CA GLN A 82 3.89 7.94 9.29
C GLN A 82 3.12 6.72 8.80
N LEU A 83 3.02 6.56 7.48
CA LEU A 83 2.29 5.45 6.86
C LEU A 83 2.85 4.09 7.29
N ARG A 84 4.18 3.96 7.32
CA ARG A 84 4.86 2.76 7.83
C ARG A 84 4.50 2.47 9.28
N LYS A 85 4.55 3.48 10.15
CA LYS A 85 4.14 3.34 11.57
C LYS A 85 2.67 2.96 11.74
N MET A 86 1.79 3.39 10.83
CA MET A 86 0.38 3.01 10.84
C MET A 86 0.18 1.54 10.46
N GLY A 87 1.14 0.90 9.78
CA GLY A 87 1.07 -0.49 9.34
C GLY A 87 1.10 -0.68 7.82
N VAL A 88 1.20 0.41 7.04
CA VAL A 88 1.35 0.33 5.57
C VAL A 88 2.64 -0.41 5.22
N ILE A 89 2.52 -1.34 4.28
CA ILE A 89 3.61 -2.17 3.78
C ILE A 89 4.34 -1.42 2.67
N LEU A 90 5.67 -1.43 2.67
CA LEU A 90 6.44 -0.74 1.63
C LEU A 90 6.79 -1.73 0.51
N GLY A 91 6.28 -1.49 -0.69
CA GLY A 91 6.41 -2.41 -1.84
C GLY A 91 7.74 -2.34 -2.59
N GLY A 92 8.78 -1.71 -2.02
CA GLY A 92 10.12 -1.65 -2.62
C GLY A 92 10.19 -0.79 -3.89
N ASP A 93 10.83 -1.34 -4.92
CA ASP A 93 11.11 -0.72 -6.23
C ASP A 93 10.30 -1.33 -7.39
N LEU A 94 9.42 -2.29 -7.11
CA LEU A 94 8.53 -2.85 -8.12
C LEU A 94 7.40 -1.87 -8.46
N PRO A 95 6.99 -1.79 -9.74
CA PRO A 95 5.83 -1.00 -10.14
C PRO A 95 4.53 -1.61 -9.59
N GLY A 96 3.50 -0.76 -9.44
CA GLY A 96 2.24 -1.14 -8.80
C GLY A 96 1.55 -2.35 -9.41
N GLN A 97 1.65 -2.54 -10.73
CA GLN A 97 1.04 -3.72 -11.37
C GLN A 97 1.69 -5.03 -10.90
N LYS A 98 3.02 -5.05 -10.72
CA LYS A 98 3.74 -6.24 -10.25
C LYS A 98 3.48 -6.50 -8.76
N VAL A 99 3.46 -5.43 -7.95
CA VAL A 99 3.15 -5.54 -6.52
C VAL A 99 1.72 -6.00 -6.29
N ARG A 100 0.75 -5.57 -7.13
CA ARG A 100 -0.62 -6.08 -7.10
C ARG A 100 -0.63 -7.60 -7.27
N ILE A 101 0.05 -8.13 -8.29
CA ILE A 101 0.13 -9.59 -8.50
C ILE A 101 0.78 -10.29 -7.30
N LYS A 102 1.86 -9.71 -6.75
CA LYS A 102 2.53 -10.26 -5.56
C LYS A 102 1.60 -10.31 -4.35
N LEU A 103 0.78 -9.28 -4.14
CA LEU A 103 -0.20 -9.23 -3.05
C LEU A 103 -1.35 -10.24 -3.27
N MET A 104 -1.85 -10.38 -4.49
CA MET A 104 -2.85 -11.40 -4.84
C MET A 104 -2.37 -12.82 -4.52
N LEU A 105 -1.08 -13.10 -4.76
CA LEU A 105 -0.45 -14.38 -4.42
C LEU A 105 -0.25 -14.54 -2.91
N ALA A 106 0.21 -13.50 -2.22
CA ALA A 106 0.42 -13.52 -0.77
C ALA A 106 -0.89 -13.78 -0.01
N LEU A 107 -1.98 -13.15 -0.41
CA LEU A 107 -3.30 -13.32 0.20
C LEU A 107 -3.87 -14.74 0.03
N ASN A 108 -3.47 -15.48 -1.01
CA ASN A 108 -3.82 -16.89 -1.13
C ASN A 108 -2.99 -17.81 -0.21
N ILE A 109 -1.86 -17.32 0.31
CA ILE A 109 -1.01 -18.07 1.26
C ILE A 109 -1.46 -17.79 2.69
N THR A 110 -1.77 -16.54 3.02
CA THR A 110 -2.08 -16.11 4.39
C THR A 110 -2.88 -14.81 4.42
N ASN A 111 -3.69 -14.64 5.46
CA ASN A 111 -4.36 -13.39 5.81
C ASN A 111 -3.66 -12.64 6.97
N ASP A 112 -2.56 -13.19 7.49
CA ASP A 112 -1.74 -12.53 8.50
C ASP A 112 -0.95 -11.38 7.88
N THR A 113 -1.16 -10.16 8.37
CA THR A 113 -0.58 -8.95 7.78
C THR A 113 0.94 -8.90 7.93
N ASP A 114 1.51 -9.49 8.99
CA ASP A 114 2.96 -9.52 9.19
C ASP A 114 3.65 -10.51 8.26
N GLU A 115 3.03 -11.67 8.01
CA GLU A 115 3.50 -12.61 6.99
C GLU A 115 3.37 -12.02 5.57
N ILE A 116 2.25 -11.33 5.27
CA ILE A 116 2.12 -10.59 4.00
C ILE A 116 3.23 -9.55 3.87
N ARG A 117 3.52 -8.79 4.93
CA ARG A 117 4.61 -7.80 4.94
C ARG A 117 5.94 -8.46 4.60
N LYS A 118 6.28 -9.59 5.25
CA LYS A 118 7.51 -10.34 4.96
C LYS A 118 7.59 -10.77 3.50
N ILE A 119 6.50 -11.32 2.94
CA ILE A 119 6.45 -11.74 1.53
C ILE A 119 6.67 -10.55 0.60
N ILE A 120 5.96 -9.44 0.83
CA ILE A 120 6.03 -8.24 -0.01
C ILE A 120 7.43 -7.60 0.06
N GLU A 121 8.01 -7.49 1.24
CA GLU A 121 9.29 -6.80 1.48
C GLU A 121 10.51 -7.67 1.23
N GLN A 122 10.31 -8.97 1.06
CA GLN A 122 11.37 -9.92 0.72
C GLN A 122 12.23 -9.38 -0.43
N TYR A 123 13.54 -9.32 -0.18
CA TYR A 123 14.59 -8.84 -1.10
C TYR A 123 14.64 -7.31 -1.34
N HIS A 124 13.76 -6.50 -0.73
CA HIS A 124 13.75 -5.04 -0.92
C HIS A 124 14.27 -4.24 0.28
N TYR A 125 14.18 -4.82 1.48
CA TYR A 125 14.68 -4.26 2.73
C TYR A 125 15.52 -5.35 3.40
N ILE A 126 16.83 -5.14 3.45
CA ILE A 126 17.74 -5.94 4.27
C ILE A 126 17.88 -5.16 5.55
N ASP A 127 17.57 -5.77 6.68
CA ASP A 127 17.93 -5.26 8.01
C ASP A 127 19.46 -5.25 8.18
#